data_AF-A0A2E4QW37-F1
#
_entry.id   AF-A0A2E4QW37-F1
#
_cell.length_a   1.000
_cell.length_b   1.000
_cell.length_c   1.000
_cell.angle_alpha   90.00
_cell.angle_beta   90.00
_cell.angle_gamma   90.00
#
_symmetry.space_group_name_H-M   'P 1'
#
loop_
_entity.id
_entity.type
_entity.pdbx_description
1 polymer ?
#
loop_
_entity_poly.entity_id
_entity_poly.type
_entity_poly.pdbx_seq_one_letter_code
_entity_poly.pdbx_strand_id
1 'polypeptide(L)' 'MTMRQAMFDRSSAFESQENLINWLRTQDLVLQRWRDDVLAQPDADMRFIERLEAHRSWLAWELSRVEGVV' A
#
# COMPACT_ATOMS: atom_id res chain seq x y z
N MET A 1 21.55 5.52 19.45
CA MET A 1 20.88 4.55 18.55
C MET A 1 21.74 4.42 17.30
N THR A 2 22.21 3.22 16.94
CA THR A 2 23.10 3.01 15.79
C THR A 2 22.28 2.75 14.52
N MET A 3 22.77 3.24 13.37
CA MET A 3 22.09 3.15 12.06
C MET A 3 21.75 1.70 11.65
N ARG A 4 22.53 0.74 12.15
CA ARG A 4 22.34 -0.70 11.96
C ARG A 4 21.11 -1.25 12.71
N GLN A 5 20.78 -0.68 13.87
CA GLN A 5 19.59 -1.05 14.64
C GLN A 5 18.30 -0.56 13.96
N ALA A 6 18.32 0.65 13.39
CA ALA A 6 17.17 1.22 12.67
C ALA A 6 16.87 0.49 11.34
N MET A 7 17.89 -0.07 10.68
CA MET A 7 17.69 -0.90 9.48
C MET A 7 17.15 -2.30 9.82
N PHE A 8 17.57 -2.88 10.95
CA PHE A 8 17.07 -4.18 11.40
C PHE A 8 15.60 -4.11 11.85
N ASP A 9 15.21 -3.04 12.56
CA ASP A 9 13.80 -2.77 12.95
C ASP A 9 12.85 -2.61 11.75
N ARG A 10 13.33 -2.05 10.62
CA ARG A 10 12.53 -1.99 9.40
C ARG A 10 12.29 -3.36 8.77
N SER A 11 13.19 -4.30 8.99
CA SER A 11 13.07 -5.66 8.47
C SER A 11 12.17 -6.53 9.35
N SER A 12 12.08 -6.24 10.66
CA SER A 12 11.20 -6.96 11.59
C SER A 12 9.73 -6.52 11.54
N ALA A 13 9.47 -5.33 10.99
CA ALA A 13 8.12 -4.80 10.83
C ALA A 13 7.18 -5.68 9.98
N PHE A 14 7.69 -6.72 9.32
CA PHE A 14 6.93 -7.71 8.55
C PHE A 14 7.07 -9.14 9.08
N GLU A 15 7.63 -9.35 10.28
CA GLU A 15 7.88 -10.68 10.83
C GLU A 15 6.59 -11.49 11.08
N SER A 16 5.45 -10.82 11.28
CA SER A 16 4.15 -11.46 11.39
C SER A 16 3.29 -11.20 10.16
N GLN A 17 2.47 -12.19 9.79
CA GLN A 17 1.45 -12.07 8.76
C GLN A 17 0.47 -10.92 9.08
N GLU A 18 0.15 -10.71 10.36
CA GLU A 18 -0.68 -9.58 10.81
C GLU A 18 -0.04 -8.23 10.46
N ASN A 19 1.27 -8.07 10.69
CA ASN A 19 1.96 -6.83 10.35
C ASN A 19 1.99 -6.60 8.83
N LEU A 20 2.20 -7.66 8.04
CA LEU A 20 2.12 -7.58 6.59
C LEU A 20 0.73 -7.15 6.11
N ILE A 21 -0.34 -7.74 6.65
CA ILE A 21 -1.73 -7.36 6.33
C ILE A 21 -1.99 -5.90 6.70
N ASN A 22 -1.60 -5.48 7.89
CA ASN A 22 -1.77 -4.10 8.34
C ASN A 22 -1.01 -3.10 7.45
N TRP A 23 0.20 -3.46 7.03
CA TRP A 23 0.97 -2.65 6.09
C TRP A 23 0.30 -2.57 4.72
N LEU A 24 -0.15 -3.70 4.16
CA LEU A 24 -0.86 -3.73 2.87
C LEU A 24 -2.15 -2.89 2.90
N ARG A 25 -2.95 -2.98 3.97
CA ARG A 25 -4.13 -2.13 4.19
C ARG A 25 -3.76 -0.65 4.28
N THR A 26 -2.65 -0.33 4.95
CA THR A 26 -2.12 1.04 5.01
C THR A 26 -1.71 1.54 3.63
N GLN A 27 -1.11 0.69 2.78
CA GLN A 27 -0.78 1.06 1.41
C GLN A 27 -2.04 1.39 0.60
N ASP A 28 -3.11 0.60 0.70
CA ASP A 28 -4.36 0.88 -0.01
C ASP A 28 -4.97 2.24 0.39
N LEU A 29 -4.97 2.56 1.70
CA LEU A 29 -5.45 3.86 2.19
C LEU A 29 -4.65 5.04 1.65
N VAL A 30 -3.32 4.91 1.59
CA VAL A 30 -2.44 5.95 1.03
C VAL A 30 -2.73 6.15 -0.45
N LEU A 31 -2.83 5.06 -1.22
CA LEU A 31 -3.12 5.13 -2.65
C LEU A 31 -4.52 5.69 -2.93
N GLN A 32 -5.51 5.34 -2.10
CA GLN A 32 -6.84 5.95 -2.20
C GLN A 32 -6.78 7.46 -2.01
N ARG A 33 -6.07 7.92 -0.97
CA ARG A 33 -5.95 9.35 -0.70
C ARG A 33 -5.24 10.08 -1.83
N TRP A 34 -4.16 9.52 -2.36
CA TRP A 34 -3.48 10.09 -3.52
C TRP A 34 -4.36 10.15 -4.76
N ARG A 35 -5.17 9.12 -5.01
CA ARG A 35 -6.15 9.14 -6.11
C ARG A 35 -7.14 10.28 -5.93
N ASP A 36 -7.70 10.42 -4.73
CA ASP A 36 -8.69 11.46 -4.42
C ASP A 36 -8.08 12.87 -4.53
N ASP A 37 -6.83 13.05 -4.09
CA ASP A 37 -6.08 14.32 -4.22
C ASP A 37 -5.80 14.69 -5.68
N VAL A 38 -5.53 13.71 -6.55
CA VAL A 38 -5.34 13.94 -7.99
C VAL A 38 -6.67 14.27 -8.66
N LEU A 39 -7.74 13.53 -8.36
CA LEU A 39 -9.07 13.76 -8.92
C LEU A 39 -9.67 15.12 -8.52
N ALA A 40 -9.22 15.70 -7.41
CA ALA A 40 -9.60 17.05 -7.00
C ALA A 40 -9.01 18.15 -7.90
N GLN A 41 -8.05 17.83 -8.77
CA GLN A 41 -7.41 18.78 -9.69
C GLN A 41 -8.17 18.84 -11.02
N PRO A 42 -8.42 20.04 -11.59
CA PRO A 42 -9.17 20.21 -12.83
C PRO A 42 -8.46 19.62 -14.06
N ASP A 43 -7.14 19.45 -14.00
CA ASP A 43 -6.26 18.88 -15.02
C ASP A 43 -5.70 17.51 -14.62
N ALA A 44 -6.44 16.78 -13.77
CA ALA A 44 -6.07 15.46 -13.28
C ALA A 44 -5.58 14.53 -14.41
N ASP A 45 -4.38 13.97 -14.24
CA ASP A 45 -3.82 12.98 -15.18
C ASP A 45 -4.57 11.65 -15.05
N MET A 46 -5.54 11.44 -15.92
CA MET A 46 -6.34 10.21 -15.96
C MET A 46 -5.48 8.95 -16.15
N ARG A 47 -4.37 9.01 -16.89
CA ARG A 47 -3.48 7.86 -17.04
C ARG A 47 -2.77 7.53 -15.73
N PHE A 48 -2.49 8.53 -14.90
CA PHE A 48 -1.96 8.31 -13.56
C PHE A 48 -3.00 7.68 -12.65
N ILE A 49 -4.25 8.14 -12.71
CA ILE A 49 -5.37 7.54 -11.98
C ILE A 49 -5.54 6.06 -12.34
N GLU A 50 -5.56 5.72 -13.63
CA GLU A 50 -5.66 4.32 -14.10
C GLU A 50 -4.54 3.43 -13.55
N ARG A 51 -3.29 3.95 -13.52
CA ARG A 51 -2.15 3.22 -12.92
C ARG A 51 -2.34 3.02 -11.41
N LEU A 52 -2.86 4.01 -10.69
CA LEU A 52 -3.16 3.90 -9.27
C LEU A 52 -4.25 2.85 -9.02
N GLU A 53 -5.31 2.84 -9.83
CA GLU A 53 -6.40 1.87 -9.71
C GLU A 53 -5.97 0.43 -10.04
N ALA A 54 -5.11 0.25 -11.04
CA ALA A 54 -4.50 -1.04 -11.33
C ALA A 54 -3.63 -1.54 -10.15
N HIS A 55 -2.88 -0.64 -9.51
CA HIS A 55 -2.08 -0.97 -8.33
C HIS A 55 -2.95 -1.33 -7.12
N ARG A 56 -4.02 -0.58 -6.86
CA ARG A 56 -4.99 -0.92 -5.81
C ARG A 56 -5.67 -2.27 -6.05
N SER A 57 -6.00 -2.57 -7.30
CA SER A 57 -6.58 -3.87 -7.68
C SER A 57 -5.60 -5.03 -7.40
N TRP A 58 -4.32 -4.84 -7.70
CA TRP A 58 -3.27 -5.80 -7.34
C TRP A 58 -3.13 -5.94 -5.82
N LEU A 59 -3.13 -4.84 -5.06
CA LEU A 59 -3.06 -4.88 -3.59
C LEU A 59 -4.25 -5.61 -2.97
N ALA A 60 -5.46 -5.42 -3.51
CA ALA A 60 -6.65 -6.12 -3.04
C ALA A 60 -6.54 -7.64 -3.25
N TRP A 61 -6.00 -8.07 -4.40
CA TRP A 61 -5.72 -9.47 -4.67
C TRP A 61 -4.59 -10.03 -3.80
N GLU A 62 -3.54 -9.25 -3.54
CA GLU A 62 -2.46 -9.62 -2.64
C GLU A 62 -2.97 -9.81 -1.20
N LEU A 63 -3.79 -8.86 -0.71
CA LEU A 63 -4.43 -8.93 0.60
C LEU A 63 -5.29 -10.19 0.74
N SER A 64 -6.15 -10.47 -0.23
CA SER A 64 -7.03 -11.63 -0.17
C SER A 64 -6.26 -12.95 -0.20
N ARG A 65 -5.12 -13.00 -0.92
CA ARG A 65 -4.20 -14.15 -0.89
C ARG A 65 -3.54 -14.31 0.47
N VAL A 66 -3.05 -13.23 1.08
CA VAL A 66 -2.38 -13.26 2.39
C VAL A 66 -3.37 -13.54 3.53
N GLU A 67 -4.63 -13.12 3.40
CA GLU A 67 -5.70 -13.42 4.36
C GLU A 67 -6.29 -14.84 4.20
N GLY A 68 -5.95 -15.55 3.13
CA GLY A 68 -6.47 -16.89 2.84
C GLY A 68 -7.94 -16.91 2.40
N VAL A 69 -8.40 -15.85 1.73
CA VAL A 69 -9.79 -15.65 1.29
C VAL A 69 -10.00 -16.07 -0.18
N VAL A 70 -8.94 -16.51 -0.87
CA VAL A 70 -8.93 -16.90 -2.29
C VAL A 70 -8.30 -18.28 -2.47
#